data_AF-A0A9X3WXI1-F1
#
_entry.id   AF-A0A9X3WXI1-F1
#
_cell.length_a   1.000
_cell.length_b   1.000
_cell.length_c   1.000
_cell.angle_alpha   90.00
_cell.angle_beta   90.00
_cell.angle_gamma   90.00
#
_symmetry.space_group_name_H-M   'P 1'
#
loop_
_entity.id
_entity.type
_entity.pdbx_description
1 polymer ?
#
loop_
_entity_poly.entity_id
_entity_poly.type
_entity_poly.pdbx_seq_one_letter_code
_entity_poly.pdbx_strand_id
1 'polypeptide(L)'
;MAISNEELVEIVKKLPQSAKKSAYDYLKFLTISHNRPNWDEIMDLEPDGTPLSEEEERQLKNNSEFMSWEEAMNELDLPIDITS
;
A
#
# COMPACT_ATOMS: atom_id res chain seq x y z
N MET A 1 13.57 10.43 20.51
CA MET A 1 13.60 9.25 21.42
C MET A 1 14.28 8.14 20.64
N ALA A 2 15.46 7.67 21.07
CA ALA A 2 16.16 6.60 20.36
C ALA A 2 15.67 5.25 20.90
N ILE A 3 15.26 4.35 20.00
CA ILE A 3 14.85 2.98 20.33
C ILE A 3 16.08 2.08 20.21
N SER A 4 16.31 1.17 21.16
CA SER A 4 17.44 0.26 21.08
C SER A 4 17.16 -0.93 20.14
N ASN A 5 18.22 -1.56 19.64
CA ASN A 5 18.07 -2.77 18.82
C ASN A 5 17.43 -3.91 19.62
N GLU A 6 17.72 -4.00 20.91
CA GLU A 6 17.15 -4.99 21.81
C GLU A 6 15.63 -4.81 21.95
N GLU A 7 15.15 -3.57 22.09
CA GLU A 7 13.72 -3.26 22.15
C GLU A 7 13.00 -3.65 20.85
N LEU A 8 13.62 -3.38 19.70
CA LEU A 8 13.11 -3.76 18.38
C LEU A 8 12.97 -5.28 18.23
N VAL A 9 14.00 -6.03 18.64
CA VAL A 9 13.99 -7.50 18.60
C VAL A 9 12.92 -8.08 19.52
N GLU A 10 12.73 -7.50 20.72
CA GLU A 10 11.69 -7.94 21.65
C GLU A 10 10.26 -7.73 21.11
N ILE A 11 10.03 -6.63 20.38
CA ILE A 11 8.75 -6.40 19.71
C ILE A 11 8.49 -7.47 18.65
N VAL A 12 9.47 -7.73 17.77
CA VAL A 12 9.34 -8.73 16.69
C VAL A 12 9.09 -10.14 17.25
N LYS A 13 9.69 -10.49 18.39
CA LYS A 13 9.45 -11.78 19.06
C LYS A 13 8.01 -11.93 19.54
N LYS A 14 7.39 -10.85 20.03
CA LYS A 14 6.02 -10.83 20.58
C LYS A 14 4.92 -10.80 19.51
N LEU A 15 5.27 -10.53 18.24
CA LEU A 15 4.28 -10.50 17.16
C LEU A 15 3.63 -11.87 16.92
N PRO A 16 2.33 -11.92 16.61
CA PRO A 16 1.69 -13.14 16.13
C PRO A 16 2.28 -13.55 14.78
N GLN A 17 2.29 -14.86 14.48
CA GLN A 17 2.91 -15.40 13.26
C GLN A 17 2.34 -14.78 11.98
N SER A 18 1.05 -14.46 11.96
CA SER A 18 0.39 -13.77 10.85
C SER A 18 0.96 -12.38 10.57
N ALA A 19 1.43 -11.66 11.60
CA ALA A 19 1.97 -10.31 11.47
C ALA A 19 3.49 -10.28 11.26
N LYS A 20 4.21 -11.36 11.58
CA LYS A 20 5.68 -11.43 11.43
C LYS A 20 6.13 -11.23 9.99
N LYS A 21 5.38 -11.78 9.02
CA LYS A 21 5.68 -11.62 7.60
C LYS A 21 5.58 -10.16 7.17
N SER A 22 4.46 -9.51 7.48
CA SER A 22 4.25 -8.09 7.18
C SER A 22 5.27 -7.19 7.88
N ALA A 23 5.62 -7.47 9.13
CA ALA A 23 6.65 -6.73 9.86
C ALA A 23 8.04 -6.91 9.22
N TYR A 24 8.39 -8.13 8.79
CA TYR A 24 9.64 -8.39 8.07
C TYR A 24 9.69 -7.62 6.74
N ASP A 25 8.63 -7.69 5.94
CA ASP A 25 8.57 -7.01 4.64
C ASP A 25 8.70 -5.49 4.81
N TYR A 26 8.03 -4.92 5.82
CA TYR A 26 8.13 -3.49 6.13
C TYR A 26 9.53 -3.09 6.62
N LEU A 27 10.12 -3.84 7.56
CA LEU A 27 11.48 -3.57 8.04
C LEU A 27 12.48 -3.64 6.88
N LYS A 28 12.33 -4.64 5.99
CA LYS A 28 13.16 -4.77 4.79
C LYS A 28 12.96 -3.59 3.83
N PHE A 29 11.72 -3.15 3.61
CA PHE A 29 11.44 -1.96 2.82
C PHE A 29 12.15 -0.72 3.40
N LEU A 30 12.12 -0.53 4.72
CA LEU A 30 12.79 0.59 5.39
C LEU A 30 14.31 0.57 5.24
N THR A 31 14.94 -0.60 5.04
CA THR A 31 16.38 -0.67 4.72
C THR A 31 16.73 -0.17 3.33
N ILE A 32 15.78 -0.17 2.41
CA ILE A 32 15.96 0.22 0.99
C ILE A 32 15.51 1.66 0.76
N SER A 33 14.42 2.06 1.41
CA SER A 33 13.66 3.28 1.11
C SER A 33 13.51 4.21 2.33
N HIS A 34 14.59 4.40 3.06
CA HIS A 34 14.56 5.27 4.25
C HIS A 34 14.37 6.75 3.91
N ASN A 35 14.73 7.16 2.68
CA ASN A 35 14.38 8.46 2.13
C ASN A 35 13.06 8.33 1.40
N ARG A 36 11.96 8.44 2.14
CA ARG A 36 10.71 8.87 1.53
C ARG A 36 10.91 10.34 1.16
N PRO A 37 10.90 10.72 -0.13
CA PRO A 37 11.02 12.11 -0.49
C PRO A 37 9.90 12.90 0.18
N ASN A 38 10.23 14.10 0.63
CA ASN A 38 9.19 15.00 1.16
C ASN A 38 8.24 15.41 0.00
N TRP A 39 7.10 16.01 0.31
CA TRP A 39 6.12 16.36 -0.73
C TRP A 39 6.67 17.31 -1.80
N ASP A 40 7.58 18.20 -1.43
CA ASP A 40 8.23 19.13 -2.37
C ASP A 40 9.18 18.36 -3.29
N GLU A 41 9.97 17.43 -2.74
CA GLU A 41 10.84 16.53 -3.50
C GLU A 41 10.03 15.64 -4.45
N ILE A 42 8.84 15.17 -4.05
CA ILE A 42 7.96 14.36 -4.93
C ILE A 42 7.44 15.18 -6.11
N MET A 43 7.10 16.45 -5.90
CA MET A 43 6.61 17.33 -6.98
C MET A 43 7.68 17.62 -8.03
N ASP A 44 8.95 17.61 -7.63
CA ASP A 44 10.10 17.85 -8.51
C ASP A 44 10.63 16.57 -9.20
N LEU A 45 10.12 15.39 -8.83
CA LEU A 45 10.52 14.13 -9.49
C LEU A 45 9.91 14.04 -10.89
N GLU A 46 10.69 13.50 -11.83
CA GLU A 46 10.16 13.16 -13.14
C GLU A 46 9.08 12.07 -13.00
N PRO A 47 7.94 12.21 -13.71
CA PRO A 47 6.96 11.14 -13.82
C PRO A 47 7.66 9.86 -14.30
N ASP A 48 7.32 8.73 -13.70
CA ASP A 48 7.87 7.49 -14.19
C ASP A 48 7.37 7.21 -15.63
N GLY A 49 8.17 6.44 -16.38
CA GLY A 49 7.85 6.10 -17.77
C GLY A 49 6.82 4.98 -17.90
N THR A 50 6.17 4.57 -16.81
CA THR A 50 5.20 3.48 -16.82
C THR A 50 3.89 4.01 -17.41
N PRO A 51 3.39 3.43 -18.52
CA PRO A 51 2.09 3.81 -19.02
C PRO A 51 1.01 3.41 -18.01
N LEU A 52 -0.08 4.18 -17.98
CA LEU A 52 -1.28 3.79 -17.23
C LEU A 52 -1.77 2.43 -17.74
N SER A 53 -2.20 1.60 -16.80
CA SER A 53 -2.98 0.41 -17.13
C SER A 53 -4.35 0.80 -17.71
N GLU A 54 -5.00 -0.15 -18.39
CA GLU A 54 -6.34 0.05 -18.94
C GLU A 54 -7.34 0.50 -17.87
N GLU A 55 -7.17 0.01 -16.63
CA GLU A 55 -8.01 0.38 -15.50
C GLU A 55 -7.73 1.80 -15.01
N GLU A 56 -6.46 2.17 -14.85
CA GLU A 56 -6.10 3.55 -14.46
C GLU A 56 -6.54 4.56 -15.51
N GLU A 57 -6.48 4.21 -16.80
CA GLU A 57 -7.07 5.02 -17.86
C GLU A 57 -8.59 5.15 -17.74
N ARG A 58 -9.29 4.06 -17.39
CA ARG A 58 -10.74 4.05 -17.18
C ARG A 58 -11.13 4.93 -16.00
N GLN A 59 -10.40 4.84 -14.89
CA GLN A 59 -10.60 5.67 -13.69
C GLN A 59 -10.32 7.14 -13.99
N LEU A 60 -9.24 7.46 -14.70
CA LEU A 60 -8.90 8.83 -15.07
C LEU A 60 -9.96 9.47 -15.98
N LYS A 61 -10.60 8.69 -16.85
CA LYS A 61 -11.68 9.15 -17.75
C LYS A 61 -13.05 9.18 -17.07
N ASN A 62 -13.20 8.56 -15.90
CA ASN A 62 -14.47 8.53 -15.18
C ASN A 62 -14.66 9.85 -14.42
N ASN A 63 -15.82 10.49 -14.62
CA ASN A 63 -16.18 11.73 -13.91
C ASN A 63 -16.78 11.47 -12.51
N SER A 64 -16.91 10.20 -12.12
CA SER A 64 -17.35 9.82 -10.78
C SER A 64 -16.17 9.79 -9.82
N GLU A 65 -16.25 10.54 -8.72
CA GLU A 65 -15.24 10.53 -7.65
C GLU A 65 -15.23 9.21 -6.86
N PHE A 66 -16.27 8.39 -7.01
CA PHE A 66 -16.44 7.14 -6.27
C PHE A 66 -16.82 5.98 -7.20
N MET A 67 -16.41 4.78 -6.81
CA MET A 67 -16.88 3.53 -7.39
C MET A 67 -18.13 3.05 -6.66
N SER A 68 -19.05 2.42 -7.40
CA SER A 68 -20.16 1.69 -6.78
C SER A 68 -19.66 0.47 -6.02
N TRP A 69 -20.49 -0.01 -5.09
CA TRP A 69 -20.19 -1.22 -4.32
C TRP A 69 -20.09 -2.44 -5.24
N GLU A 70 -20.96 -2.52 -6.24
CA GLU A 70 -21.00 -3.58 -7.23
C GLU A 70 -19.72 -3.60 -8.10
N GLU A 71 -19.21 -2.43 -8.49
CA GLU A 71 -17.94 -2.30 -9.22
C GLU A 71 -16.76 -2.77 -8.36
N ALA A 72 -16.67 -2.33 -7.10
CA ALA A 72 -15.61 -2.74 -6.20
C ALA A 72 -15.61 -4.27 -5.95
N MET A 73 -16.79 -4.87 -5.83
CA MET A 73 -16.93 -6.31 -5.65
C MET A 73 -16.49 -7.09 -6.88
N ASN A 74 -16.86 -6.63 -8.08
CA ASN A 74 -16.43 -7.24 -9.34
C ASN A 74 -14.90 -7.14 -9.53
N GLU A 75 -14.29 -6.01 -9.17
CA GLU A 75 -12.84 -5.81 -9.30
C GLU A 75 -12.01 -6.65 -8.33
N LEU A 76 -12.52 -6.84 -7.11
CA LEU A 76 -11.84 -7.63 -6.07
C LEU A 76 -12.15 -9.13 -6.16
N ASP A 77 -12.88 -9.58 -7.20
CA ASP A 77 -13.39 -10.94 -7.38
C ASP A 77 -14.13 -11.44 -6.13
N LEU A 78 -14.91 -10.53 -5.52
CA LEU A 78 -15.67 -10.81 -4.31
C LEU A 78 -17.08 -11.28 -4.66
N PRO A 79 -17.67 -12.17 -3.86
CA PRO A 79 -19.02 -12.66 -4.11
C PRO A 79 -20.05 -11.55 -3.97
N ILE A 80 -20.65 -11.15 -5.10
CA ILE A 80 -21.76 -10.18 -5.23
C ILE A 80 -22.98 -10.58 -4.36
N ASP A 81 -23.04 -11.88 -4.11
CA ASP A 81 -23.77 -12.74 -3.18
C ASP A 81 -24.03 -12.40 -1.70
N ILE A 82 -24.02 -11.16 -1.21
CA ILE A 82 -24.33 -10.91 0.22
C ILE A 82 -25.85 -10.98 0.46
N THR A 83 -26.41 -12.18 0.30
CA THR A 83 -27.80 -12.47 0.66
C THR A 83 -27.99 -12.27 2.17
N SER A 84 -28.94 -11.40 2.52
CA SER A 84 -29.49 -11.25 3.87
C SER A 84 -30.71 -12.15 4.07
#